data_AF-A0A3A5W3D7-F1
#
_entry.id   AF-A0A3A5W3D7-F1
#
_cell.length_a   1.000
_cell.length_b   1.000
_cell.length_c   1.000
_cell.angle_alpha   90.00
_cell.angle_beta   90.00
_cell.angle_gamma   90.00
#
_symmetry.space_group_name_H-M   'P 1'
#
loop_
_entity.id
_entity.type
_entity.pdbx_description
1 polymer ?
#
loop_
_entity_poly.entity_id
_entity_poly.type
_entity_poly.pdbx_seq_one_letter_code
_entity_poly.pdbx_strand_id
1 'polypeptide(L)'
;MELVKAVDSVDVTIDVSWEKDGVWVGVARASEASKCTLRDGYYECPQNGVDLLAGGSSADGGFSWTASSGDVRFVVGGDDSQQLQQFDVTWEYDATLPGSGNFWFLALGIVGLAYAALGPRRVINVTKEAVETLVLTFT
;
A
#
# COMPACT_ATOMS: atom_id res chain seq x y z
N MET A 1 1.16 10.54 6.68
CA MET A 1 0.76 9.21 6.17
C MET A 1 0.84 8.27 7.36
N GLU A 2 -0.19 7.46 7.59
CA GLU A 2 -0.18 6.45 8.66
C GLU A 2 0.36 5.16 8.06
N LEU A 3 1.53 4.72 8.50
CA LEU A 3 2.07 3.41 8.11
C LEU A 3 1.42 2.35 9.00
N VAL A 4 0.59 1.53 8.36
CA VAL A 4 -0.13 0.44 9.02
C VAL A 4 0.87 -0.53 9.66
N LYS A 5 0.52 -1.11 10.81
CA LYS A 5 1.36 -2.10 11.51
C LYS A 5 1.82 -3.29 10.68
N ALA A 6 1.17 -3.57 9.54
CA ALA A 6 1.61 -4.56 8.58
C ALA A 6 3.04 -4.31 8.03
N VAL A 7 3.49 -3.06 7.99
CA VAL A 7 4.88 -2.68 7.62
C VAL A 7 5.91 -3.24 8.59
N ASP A 8 5.59 -3.47 9.87
CA ASP A 8 6.56 -4.10 10.78
C ASP A 8 6.70 -5.60 10.54
N SER A 9 5.74 -6.20 9.81
CA SER A 9 5.74 -7.63 9.49
C SER A 9 6.34 -7.97 8.11
N VAL A 10 6.58 -6.94 7.30
CA VAL A 10 7.13 -7.06 5.95
C VAL A 10 8.18 -5.96 5.82
N ASP A 11 9.44 -6.30 5.56
CA ASP A 11 10.50 -5.29 5.35
C ASP A 11 10.17 -4.43 4.13
N VAL A 12 9.52 -3.28 4.35
CA VAL A 12 9.16 -2.32 3.31
C VAL A 12 10.27 -1.29 3.22
N THR A 13 11.06 -1.38 2.15
CA THR A 13 12.03 -0.36 1.76
C THR A 13 11.32 0.68 0.89
N ILE A 14 11.47 1.96 1.26
CA ILE A 14 10.98 3.09 0.48
C ILE A 14 12.19 3.82 -0.10
N ASP A 15 12.20 3.94 -1.42
CA ASP A 15 13.19 4.72 -2.14
C ASP A 15 12.60 6.09 -2.47
N VAL A 16 13.30 7.15 -2.09
CA VAL A 16 12.92 8.54 -2.35
C VAL A 16 14.02 9.18 -3.18
N SER A 17 13.66 9.77 -4.32
CA SER A 17 14.59 10.48 -5.20
C SER A 17 14.02 11.82 -5.65
N TRP A 18 14.91 12.76 -5.98
CA TRP A 18 14.57 14.06 -6.52
C TRP A 18 15.65 14.53 -7.50
N GLU A 19 15.25 15.32 -8.49
CA GLU A 19 16.12 15.73 -9.59
C GLU A 19 16.67 17.16 -9.43
N LYS A 20 16.15 17.92 -8.46
CA LYS A 20 16.45 19.34 -8.32
C LYS A 20 17.63 19.59 -7.38
N ASP A 21 18.68 20.24 -7.90
CA ASP A 21 19.84 20.66 -7.13
C ASP A 21 19.51 21.75 -6.10
N GLY A 22 20.11 21.65 -4.92
CA GLY A 22 19.91 22.60 -3.81
C GLY A 22 18.63 22.37 -3.00
N VAL A 23 17.88 21.30 -3.27
CA VAL A 23 16.75 20.82 -2.49
C VAL A 23 17.10 19.45 -1.91
N TRP A 24 16.61 19.17 -0.72
CA TRP A 24 16.72 17.87 -0.09
C TRP A 24 15.38 17.45 0.50
N VAL A 25 15.15 16.14 0.52
CA VAL A 25 13.98 15.54 1.16
C VAL A 25 14.45 14.71 2.34
N GLY A 26 13.71 14.80 3.44
CA GLY A 26 13.86 13.95 4.61
C GLY A 26 12.52 13.43 5.08
N VAL A 27 12.55 12.47 5.99
CA VAL A 27 11.33 11.96 6.63
C VAL A 27 11.43 12.16 8.14
N ALA A 28 10.37 12.64 8.76
CA ALA A 28 10.25 12.82 10.20
C ALA A 28 8.98 12.17 10.73
N ARG A 29 8.93 11.89 12.04
CA ARG A 29 7.68 11.46 12.68
C ARG A 29 6.65 12.59 12.64
N ALA A 30 5.37 12.24 12.56
CA ALA A 30 4.30 13.22 12.63
C ALA A 30 4.28 14.01 13.95
N SER A 31 4.83 13.43 15.03
CA SER A 31 5.05 14.12 16.31
C SER A 31 5.90 15.37 16.18
N GLU A 32 6.86 15.38 15.23
CA GLU A 32 7.79 16.48 15.04
C GLU A 32 7.13 17.73 14.45
N ALA A 33 5.96 17.58 13.80
CA ALA A 33 5.21 18.74 13.29
C ALA A 33 4.70 19.66 14.39
N SER A 34 4.62 19.20 15.64
CA SER A 34 4.29 20.05 16.79
C SER A 34 5.35 21.12 17.06
N LYS A 35 6.58 20.92 16.58
CA LYS A 35 7.70 21.87 16.67
C LYS A 35 7.67 22.92 15.55
N CYS A 36 6.72 22.81 14.61
CA CYS A 36 6.64 23.64 13.42
C CYS A 36 5.44 24.58 13.46
N THR A 37 5.55 25.70 12.76
CA THR A 37 4.47 26.69 12.66
C THR A 37 3.55 26.29 11.52
N LEU A 38 2.25 26.10 11.82
CA LEU A 38 1.25 25.90 10.79
C LEU A 38 0.96 27.23 10.08
N ARG A 39 1.21 27.31 8.77
CA ARG A 39 0.80 28.42 7.90
C ARG A 39 -0.02 27.87 6.75
N ASP A 40 -1.15 28.51 6.44
CA ASP A 40 -2.00 28.28 5.25
C ASP A 40 -1.87 26.89 4.56
N GLY A 41 -2.07 25.81 5.34
CA GLY A 41 -2.10 24.44 4.83
C GLY A 41 -0.77 23.65 4.84
N TYR A 42 0.34 24.23 5.29
CA TYR A 42 1.64 23.58 5.41
C TYR A 42 2.36 23.92 6.73
N TYR A 43 3.32 23.07 7.13
CA TYR A 43 4.11 23.28 8.35
C TYR A 43 5.47 23.85 7.99
N GLU A 44 5.76 25.06 8.45
CA GLU A 44 7.09 25.69 8.35
C GLU A 44 7.89 25.38 9.61
N CYS A 45 9.01 24.69 9.43
CA CYS A 45 9.95 24.37 10.49
C CYS A 45 11.28 25.10 10.23
N PRO A 46 12.01 25.56 11.27
CA PRO A 46 13.37 26.03 11.08
C PRO A 46 14.27 24.90 10.55
N GLN A 47 15.38 25.24 9.89
CA GLN A 47 16.25 24.32 9.14
C GLN A 47 16.76 23.10 9.94
N ASN A 48 16.76 23.18 11.28
CA ASN A 48 17.10 22.09 12.21
C ASN A 48 16.05 21.91 13.32
N GLY A 49 14.80 22.26 13.04
CA GLY A 49 13.70 22.21 14.02
C GLY A 49 13.06 20.84 14.20
N VAL A 50 13.39 19.88 13.33
CA VAL A 50 12.77 18.56 13.27
C VAL A 50 13.81 17.46 13.23
N ASP A 51 13.56 16.40 13.97
CA ASP A 51 14.42 15.22 13.98
C ASP A 51 14.06 14.33 12.77
N LEU A 52 15.00 14.22 11.83
CA LEU A 52 14.85 13.40 10.65
C LEU A 52 15.18 11.93 10.98
N LEU A 53 14.31 11.03 10.55
CA LEU A 53 14.50 9.58 10.61
C LEU A 53 15.40 9.09 9.47
N ALA A 54 15.29 9.71 8.29
CA ALA A 54 16.11 9.44 7.12
C ALA A 54 16.12 10.63 6.15
N GLY A 55 17.10 10.65 5.25
CA GLY A 55 17.32 11.75 4.31
C GLY A 55 17.91 12.99 4.98
N GLY A 56 17.60 14.17 4.43
CA GLY A 56 18.12 15.45 4.92
C GLY A 56 19.14 16.08 3.97
N SER A 57 19.76 17.18 4.41
CA SER A 57 20.71 17.97 3.61
C SER A 57 21.99 17.22 3.21
N SER A 58 22.21 16.03 3.78
CA SER A 58 23.34 15.15 3.45
C SER A 58 23.03 14.14 2.35
N ALA A 59 21.78 14.07 1.87
CA ALA A 59 21.38 13.15 0.82
C ALA A 59 21.49 13.83 -0.56
N ASP A 60 22.22 13.19 -1.47
CA ASP A 60 22.47 13.70 -2.82
C ASP A 60 21.52 13.02 -3.82
N GLY A 61 20.38 13.68 -4.10
CA GLY A 61 19.42 13.24 -5.13
C GLY A 61 18.56 12.03 -4.76
N GLY A 62 18.76 11.43 -3.59
CA GLY A 62 17.88 10.41 -3.06
C GLY A 62 18.39 9.70 -1.81
N PHE A 63 17.52 8.92 -1.18
CA PHE A 63 17.85 8.00 -0.10
C PHE A 63 16.89 6.81 -0.09
N SER A 64 17.38 5.71 0.46
CA SER A 64 16.57 4.53 0.75
C SER A 64 16.45 4.38 2.26
N TRP A 65 15.26 4.09 2.75
CA TRP A 65 15.04 3.82 4.17
C TRP A 65 14.02 2.71 4.38
N THR A 66 14.22 1.94 5.46
CA THR A 66 13.26 0.91 5.86
C THR A 66 12.16 1.57 6.68
N ALA A 67 10.95 1.52 6.16
CA ALA A 67 9.78 2.06 6.85
C ALA A 67 9.45 1.21 8.07
N SER A 68 9.14 1.85 9.19
CA SER A 68 8.60 1.20 10.39
C SER A 68 7.21 1.76 10.68
N SER A 69 6.39 1.00 11.42
CA SER A 69 5.02 1.39 11.70
C SER A 69 4.94 2.72 12.46
N GLY A 70 3.96 3.54 12.11
CA GLY A 70 3.74 4.84 12.71
C GLY A 70 3.44 5.94 11.71
N ASP A 71 3.12 7.12 12.24
CA ASP A 71 2.82 8.29 11.44
C ASP A 71 4.09 9.01 11.01
N VAL A 72 4.29 9.10 9.70
CA VAL A 72 5.44 9.78 9.09
C VAL A 72 5.00 10.95 8.22
N ARG A 73 5.86 11.97 8.14
CA ARG A 73 5.71 13.14 7.28
C ARG A 73 7.00 13.41 6.53
N PHE A 74 6.86 13.77 5.25
CA PHE A 74 7.97 14.22 4.43
C PHE A 74 8.30 15.68 4.76
N VAL A 75 9.58 15.96 4.90
CA VAL A 75 10.13 17.29 5.14
C VAL A 75 10.97 17.64 3.93
N VAL A 76 10.70 18.81 3.34
CA VAL A 76 11.48 19.33 2.21
C VAL A 76 12.20 20.56 2.69
N GLY A 77 13.51 20.58 2.51
CA GLY A 77 14.34 21.75 2.78
C GLY A 77 15.18 22.10 1.56
N GLY A 78 15.62 23.36 1.49
CA GLY A 78 16.48 23.83 0.42
C GLY A 78 17.37 24.95 0.92
N ASP A 79 18.40 25.27 0.16
CA ASP A 79 19.22 26.45 0.43
C ASP A 79 18.39 27.73 0.18
N ASP A 80 18.58 28.75 1.01
CA ASP A 80 17.70 29.92 1.28
C ASP A 80 17.30 30.81 0.05
N SER A 81 17.63 30.40 -1.17
CA SER A 81 17.40 31.16 -2.41
C SER A 81 16.23 30.69 -3.27
N GLN A 82 15.58 29.57 -2.95
CA GLN A 82 14.52 29.02 -3.80
C GLN A 82 13.20 28.92 -3.04
N GLN A 83 12.37 29.95 -3.18
CA GLN A 83 10.96 29.93 -2.76
C GLN A 83 10.32 28.62 -3.23
N LEU A 84 9.67 27.93 -2.29
CA LEU A 84 8.90 26.70 -2.46
C LEU A 84 7.83 26.89 -3.55
N GLN A 85 8.21 26.71 -4.81
CA GLN A 85 7.26 26.66 -5.92
C GLN A 85 6.57 25.30 -5.87
N GLN A 86 5.23 25.36 -5.77
CA GLN A 86 4.28 24.26 -5.73
C GLN A 86 4.75 23.03 -6.51
N PHE A 87 4.89 21.91 -5.80
CA PHE A 87 5.11 20.61 -6.41
C PHE A 87 3.75 19.93 -6.58
N ASP A 88 3.34 19.72 -7.83
CA ASP A 88 2.15 18.94 -8.18
C ASP A 88 2.55 17.46 -8.18
N VAL A 89 2.13 16.73 -7.13
CA VAL A 89 2.45 15.31 -6.96
C VAL A 89 1.31 14.49 -7.58
N THR A 90 1.50 14.09 -8.84
CA THR A 90 0.61 13.14 -9.51
C THR A 90 0.96 11.72 -9.06
N TRP A 91 -0.01 11.01 -8.47
CA TRP A 91 0.12 9.63 -8.03
C TRP A 91 -0.78 8.73 -8.87
N GLU A 92 -0.21 7.66 -9.43
CA GLU A 92 -0.93 6.65 -10.20
C GLU A 92 -0.89 5.32 -9.41
N TYR A 93 -2.04 4.68 -9.27
CA TYR A 93 -2.19 3.44 -8.49
C TYR A 93 -2.57 2.28 -9.40
N ASP A 94 -1.59 1.44 -9.73
CA ASP A 94 -1.82 0.17 -10.41
C ASP A 94 -2.29 -0.88 -9.39
N ALA A 95 -3.61 -1.06 -9.30
CA ALA A 95 -4.24 -2.10 -8.51
C ALA A 95 -4.20 -3.45 -9.24
N THR A 96 -3.03 -4.07 -9.37
CA THR A 96 -2.97 -5.46 -9.84
C THR A 96 -3.16 -6.39 -8.64
N LEU A 97 -4.32 -7.07 -8.57
CA LEU A 97 -4.47 -8.19 -7.64
C LEU A 97 -3.53 -9.29 -8.15
N PRO A 98 -2.52 -9.73 -7.38
CA PRO A 98 -1.75 -10.90 -7.75
C PRO A 98 -2.71 -12.09 -7.73
N GLY A 99 -3.19 -12.47 -8.93
CA GLY A 99 -4.06 -13.60 -9.19
C GLY A 99 -3.29 -14.91 -9.04
N SER A 100 -2.70 -15.15 -7.87
CA SER A 100 -2.00 -16.37 -7.52
C SER A 100 -2.36 -16.75 -6.09
N GLY A 101 -3.65 -16.99 -5.85
CA GLY A 101 -4.18 -17.29 -4.53
C GLY A 101 -5.34 -18.26 -4.61
N ASN A 102 -5.04 -19.51 -4.97
CA ASN A 102 -5.92 -20.65 -4.76
C ASN A 102 -7.26 -20.63 -5.53
N PHE A 103 -7.21 -20.94 -6.82
CA PHE A 103 -8.39 -21.15 -7.69
C PHE A 103 -9.43 -22.11 -7.09
N TRP A 104 -9.01 -22.98 -6.16
CA TRP A 104 -9.89 -23.88 -5.42
C TRP A 104 -10.99 -23.15 -4.65
N PHE A 105 -10.73 -21.98 -4.04
CA PHE A 105 -11.78 -21.23 -3.36
C PHE A 105 -12.84 -20.68 -4.32
N LEU A 106 -12.41 -20.26 -5.51
CA LEU A 106 -13.31 -19.81 -6.57
C LEU A 106 -14.15 -20.98 -7.10
N ALA A 107 -13.54 -22.15 -7.29
CA ALA A 107 -14.24 -23.37 -7.67
C ALA A 107 -15.27 -23.82 -6.61
N LEU A 108 -14.90 -23.82 -5.32
CA LEU A 108 -15.84 -24.13 -4.23
C LEU A 108 -16.98 -23.12 -4.14
N GLY A 109 -16.69 -21.83 -4.35
CA GLY A 109 -17.70 -20.79 -4.40
C GLY A 109 -18.73 -21.00 -5.52
N ILE A 110 -18.26 -21.36 -6.72
CA ILE A 110 -19.15 -21.68 -7.86
C ILE A 110 -20.01 -22.92 -7.58
N VAL A 111 -19.43 -23.98 -7.00
CA VAL A 111 -20.17 -25.19 -6.64
C VAL A 111 -21.23 -24.91 -5.58
N GLY A 112 -20.89 -24.11 -4.56
CA GLY A 112 -21.84 -23.68 -3.52
C GLY A 112 -22.99 -22.85 -4.09
N LEU A 113 -22.71 -21.93 -5.02
CA LEU A 113 -23.73 -21.15 -5.71
C LEU A 113 -24.63 -22.02 -6.59
N ALA A 114 -24.07 -22.99 -7.32
CA ALA A 114 -24.85 -23.92 -8.11
C ALA A 114 -25.78 -24.77 -7.23
N TYR A 115 -25.30 -25.22 -6.07
CA TYR A 115 -26.10 -25.95 -5.09
C TYR A 115 -27.27 -25.10 -4.54
N ALA A 116 -26.99 -23.84 -4.20
CA ALA A 116 -28.02 -22.91 -3.71
C ALA A 116 -29.07 -22.57 -4.78
N ALA A 117 -28.65 -22.37 -6.04
CA ALA A 117 -29.53 -21.99 -7.14
C ALA A 117 -30.41 -23.14 -7.64
N LEU A 118 -29.86 -24.37 -7.72
CA LEU A 118 -30.61 -25.55 -8.19
C LEU A 118 -31.48 -26.17 -7.10
N GLY A 119 -31.20 -25.86 -5.84
CA GLY A 119 -31.90 -26.37 -4.67
C GLY A 119 -31.56 -27.83 -4.34
N PRO A 120 -31.59 -28.21 -3.06
CA PRO A 120 -31.09 -29.50 -2.59
C PRO A 120 -31.81 -30.70 -3.21
N ARG A 121 -33.11 -30.56 -3.53
CA ARG A 121 -33.92 -31.65 -4.09
C ARG A 121 -33.55 -32.01 -5.53
N ARG A 122 -33.21 -31.02 -6.38
CA ARG A 122 -32.82 -31.31 -7.77
C ARG A 122 -31.40 -31.84 -7.86
N VAL A 123 -30.48 -31.33 -7.04
CA VAL A 123 -29.10 -31.83 -7.00
C VAL A 123 -29.08 -33.31 -6.63
N ILE A 124 -29.78 -33.71 -5.56
CA ILE A 124 -29.85 -35.12 -5.13
C ILE A 124 -30.43 -36.01 -6.24
N ASN A 125 -31.44 -35.54 -6.97
CA ASN A 125 -32.04 -36.32 -8.06
C ASN A 125 -31.07 -36.50 -9.23
N VAL A 126 -30.40 -35.42 -9.66
CA VAL A 126 -29.40 -35.49 -10.75
C VAL A 126 -28.20 -36.35 -10.35
N THR A 127 -27.76 -36.28 -9.08
CA THR A 127 -26.67 -37.14 -8.61
C THR A 127 -27.09 -38.61 -8.58
N LYS A 128 -28.33 -38.92 -8.17
CA LYS A 128 -28.85 -40.29 -8.21
C LYS A 128 -28.94 -40.83 -9.64
N GLU A 129 -29.50 -40.05 -10.57
CA GLU A 129 -29.62 -40.43 -11.98
C GLU A 129 -28.24 -40.64 -12.64
N ALA A 130 -27.28 -39.77 -12.32
CA ALA A 130 -25.90 -39.91 -12.81
C ALA A 130 -25.23 -41.17 -12.26
N VAL A 131 -25.41 -41.48 -10.97
CA VAL A 131 -24.84 -42.68 -10.34
C VAL A 131 -25.46 -43.96 -10.92
N GLU A 132 -26.78 -44.01 -11.09
CA GLU A 132 -27.45 -45.18 -11.70
C GLU A 132 -27.02 -45.40 -13.15
N THR A 133 -26.93 -44.32 -13.94
CA THR A 133 -26.43 -44.38 -15.32
C THR A 133 -24.98 -44.85 -15.37
N LEU A 134 -24.15 -44.41 -14.43
CA LEU A 134 -22.75 -44.83 -14.35
C LEU A 134 -22.65 -46.33 -14.03
N VAL A 135 -23.37 -46.81 -13.01
CA VAL A 135 -23.38 -48.22 -12.60
C VAL A 135 -23.86 -49.14 -13.74
N LEU A 136 -24.87 -48.72 -14.50
CA LEU A 136 -25.39 -49.46 -15.66
C LEU A 136 -24.44 -49.48 -16.87
N THR A 137 -23.50 -48.54 -16.95
CA THR A 137 -22.49 -48.50 -18.03
C THR A 137 -21.26 -49.35 -17.70
N PHE A 138 -21.07 -49.69 -16.42
CA PHE A 138 -19.93 -50.47 -15.91
C PHE A 138 -20.27 -51.93 -15.54
N THR A 139 -21.50 -52.40 -15.82
CA THR A 139 -21.95 -53.81 -15.72
C THR A 139 -22.23 -54.36 -17.11
#